data_AF-A0A8J5J212-F1
#
_entry.id   AF-A0A8J5J212-F1
#
_cell.length_a   1.000
_cell.length_b   1.000
_cell.length_c   1.000
_cell.angle_alpha   90.00
_cell.angle_beta   90.00
_cell.angle_gamma   90.00
#
_symmetry.space_group_name_H-M   'P 1'
#
loop_
_entity.id
_entity.type
_entity.pdbx_description
1 polymer ?
#
loop_
_entity_poly.entity_id
_entity_poly.type
_entity_poly.pdbx_seq_one_letter_code
_entity_poly.pdbx_strand_id
1 'polypeptide(L)'
;MAIGLYKKVAMAMLQNTSQDMVIARTFMIMSWNLMARAANTVSICYSHLEWRDDALCVYFAHMKNDQRGARPRDPRHVYANPLSPEICPILALGKPFIVLSIMKCFTPLTFILQ
;
A
#
# COMPACT_ATOMS: atom_id res chain seq x y z
N MET A 1 -4.23 2.78 -17.96
CA MET A 1 -3.45 1.53 -18.13
C MET A 1 -4.44 0.41 -18.41
N ALA A 2 -4.21 -0.43 -19.43
CA ALA A 2 -5.06 -1.60 -19.65
C ALA A 2 -4.88 -2.61 -18.51
N ILE A 3 -5.98 -3.24 -18.07
CA ILE A 3 -5.97 -4.19 -16.94
C ILE A 3 -5.01 -5.37 -17.18
N GLY A 4 -4.86 -5.82 -18.43
CA GLY A 4 -3.94 -6.90 -18.80
C GLY A 4 -2.47 -6.55 -18.56
N LEU A 5 -2.05 -5.34 -18.95
CA LEU A 5 -0.69 -4.85 -18.70
C LEU A 5 -0.43 -4.69 -17.20
N TYR A 6 -1.40 -4.12 -16.47
CA TYR A 6 -1.31 -3.94 -15.04
C TYR A 6 -1.09 -5.28 -14.30
N LYS A 7 -1.87 -6.31 -14.64
CA LYS A 7 -1.69 -7.66 -14.08
C LYS A 7 -0.31 -8.24 -14.39
N LYS A 8 0.17 -8.13 -15.63
CA LYS A 8 1.48 -8.65 -16.04
C LYS A 8 2.63 -7.97 -15.32
N VAL A 9 2.58 -6.64 -15.18
CA VAL A 9 3.61 -5.88 -14.44
C VAL A 9 3.57 -6.24 -12.96
N ALA A 10 2.38 -6.31 -12.35
CA ALA A 10 2.24 -6.68 -10.94
C ALA A 10 2.71 -8.13 -10.67
N MET A 11 2.47 -9.05 -11.62
CA MET A 11 2.96 -10.42 -11.56
C MET A 11 4.49 -10.48 -11.66
N ALA A 12 5.10 -9.75 -12.58
CA ALA A 12 6.55 -9.67 -12.71
C ALA A 12 7.19 -9.12 -11.41
N MET A 13 6.61 -8.06 -10.82
CA MET A 13 7.09 -7.53 -9.55
C MET A 13 6.86 -8.48 -8.37
N LEU A 14 5.83 -9.33 -8.41
CA LEU A 14 5.55 -10.31 -7.36
C LEU A 14 6.58 -11.45 -7.33
N GLN A 15 7.10 -11.84 -8.49
CA GLN A 15 8.11 -12.89 -8.67
C GLN A 15 9.52 -12.44 -8.24
N ASN A 16 9.79 -11.14 -8.28
CA ASN A 16 11.05 -10.59 -7.82
C ASN A 16 11.06 -10.41 -6.29
N THR A 17 12.19 -10.74 -5.66
CA THR A 17 12.37 -10.64 -4.19
C THR A 17 13.05 -9.34 -3.75
N SER A 18 13.47 -8.49 -4.70
CA SER A 18 14.12 -7.22 -4.37
C SER A 18 13.15 -6.27 -3.66
N GLN A 19 13.68 -5.55 -2.66
CA GLN A 19 12.87 -4.67 -1.80
C GLN A 19 12.20 -3.56 -2.62
N ASP A 20 12.92 -2.98 -3.58
CA ASP A 20 12.40 -1.94 -4.45
C ASP A 20 11.21 -2.41 -5.28
N MET A 21 11.22 -3.66 -5.76
CA MET A 21 10.12 -4.24 -6.53
C MET A 21 8.89 -4.48 -5.66
N VAL A 22 9.09 -4.90 -4.41
CA VAL A 22 7.99 -5.08 -3.45
C VAL A 22 7.35 -3.74 -3.10
N ILE A 23 8.15 -2.70 -2.86
CA ILE A 23 7.66 -1.35 -2.56
C ILE A 23 6.97 -0.73 -3.79
N ALA A 24 7.59 -0.84 -4.97
CA ALA A 24 7.02 -0.34 -6.22
C ALA A 24 5.67 -1.00 -6.55
N ARG A 25 5.56 -2.31 -6.35
CA ARG A 25 4.30 -3.04 -6.51
C ARG A 25 3.23 -2.51 -5.56
N THR A 26 3.58 -2.33 -4.29
CA THR A 26 2.66 -1.84 -3.26
C THR A 26 2.16 -0.44 -3.60
N PHE A 27 3.08 0.46 -3.95
CA PHE A 27 2.77 1.82 -4.35
C PHE A 27 1.84 1.88 -5.58
N MET A 28 2.13 1.06 -6.59
CA MET A 28 1.30 0.99 -7.80
C MET A 28 -0.11 0.47 -7.50
N ILE A 29 -0.21 -0.63 -6.73
CA ILE A 29 -1.50 -1.25 -6.39
C ILE A 29 -2.34 -0.32 -5.51
N MET A 30 -1.73 0.33 -4.51
CA MET A 30 -2.43 1.28 -3.64
C MET A 30 -2.91 2.52 -4.40
N SER A 31 -2.06 3.09 -5.27
CA SER A 31 -2.44 4.24 -6.09
C SER A 31 -3.63 3.93 -7.00
N TRP A 32 -3.66 2.71 -7.57
CA TRP A 32 -4.74 2.26 -8.43
C TRP A 32 -6.04 2.03 -7.65
N ASN A 33 -6.01 1.26 -6.56
CA ASN A 33 -7.20 0.94 -5.78
C ASN A 33 -7.83 2.17 -5.11
N LEU A 34 -7.00 3.11 -4.64
CA LEU A 34 -7.48 4.34 -4.01
C LEU A 34 -7.83 5.43 -5.02
N MET A 35 -7.52 5.24 -6.31
CA MET A 35 -7.56 6.28 -7.34
C MET A 35 -6.86 7.56 -6.86
N ALA A 36 -5.71 7.38 -6.20
CA ALA A 36 -4.96 8.44 -5.54
C ALA A 36 -3.77 8.87 -6.39
N ARG A 37 -3.41 10.16 -6.29
CA ARG A 37 -2.17 10.67 -6.89
C ARG A 37 -0.96 10.17 -6.10
N ALA A 38 0.19 10.05 -6.75
CA ALA A 38 1.46 9.65 -6.13
C ALA A 38 1.75 10.38 -4.80
N ALA A 39 1.59 11.70 -4.76
CA ALA A 39 1.81 12.51 -3.56
C ALA A 39 0.86 12.17 -2.39
N ASN A 40 -0.36 11.73 -2.69
CA ASN A 40 -1.32 11.28 -1.70
C ASN A 40 -1.01 9.85 -1.26
N THR A 41 -0.61 8.96 -2.17
CA THR A 41 -0.28 7.57 -1.84
C THR A 41 0.95 7.47 -0.95
N VAL A 42 1.99 8.28 -1.21
CA VAL A 42 3.23 8.28 -0.42
C VAL A 42 3.04 8.85 0.99
N SER A 43 2.02 9.69 1.19
CA SER A 43 1.70 10.29 2.49
C SER A 43 0.74 9.46 3.34
N ILE A 44 0.36 8.26 2.89
CA ILE A 44 -0.46 7.34 3.69
C ILE A 44 0.41 6.76 4.82
N CYS A 45 0.00 7.00 6.05
CA CYS A 45 0.61 6.46 7.26
C CYS A 45 -0.28 5.38 7.88
N TYR A 46 0.26 4.55 8.78
CA TYR A 46 -0.52 3.56 9.51
C TYR A 46 -1.68 4.16 10.32
N SER A 47 -1.54 5.39 10.82
CA SER A 47 -2.60 6.13 11.52
C SER A 47 -3.82 6.46 10.64
N HIS A 48 -3.68 6.36 9.31
CA HIS A 48 -4.73 6.61 8.34
C HIS A 48 -5.42 5.32 7.87
N LEU A 49 -4.96 4.17 8.34
CA LEU A 49 -5.51 2.87 7.98
C LEU A 49 -6.35 2.36 9.14
N GLU A 50 -7.61 2.04 8.87
CA GLU A 50 -8.50 1.39 9.81
C GLU A 50 -9.07 0.15 9.15
N TRP A 51 -9.21 -0.93 9.91
CA TRP A 51 -9.91 -2.11 9.44
C TRP A 51 -11.35 -2.04 9.94
N ARG A 52 -12.32 -2.04 9.03
CA ARG A 52 -13.74 -2.02 9.37
C ARG A 52 -14.44 -3.15 8.63
N ASP A 53 -15.02 -4.07 9.39
CA ASP A 53 -15.69 -5.26 8.87
C ASP A 53 -14.77 -6.10 7.95
N ASP A 54 -15.04 -6.12 6.65
CA ASP A 54 -14.30 -6.83 5.61
C ASP A 54 -13.41 -5.91 4.75
N ALA A 55 -13.39 -4.61 5.06
CA ALA A 55 -12.71 -3.59 4.29
C ALA A 55 -11.54 -2.95 5.03
N LEU A 56 -10.45 -2.69 4.31
CA LEU A 56 -9.42 -1.75 4.73
C LEU A 56 -9.87 -0.34 4.37
N CYS A 57 -10.19 0.47 5.37
CA CYS A 57 -10.56 1.87 5.25
C CYS A 57 -9.30 2.76 5.25
N VAL A 58 -9.12 3.56 4.20
CA VAL A 58 -8.03 4.53 4.10
C VAL A 58 -8.56 5.96 4.19
N TYR A 59 -8.10 6.69 5.19
CA TYR A 59 -8.45 8.09 5.43
C TYR A 59 -7.40 9.03 4.82
N PHE A 60 -7.84 9.96 3.97
CA PHE A 60 -6.95 11.03 3.52
C PHE A 60 -7.05 12.23 4.45
N ALA A 61 -5.91 12.71 4.95
CA ALA A 61 -5.85 13.86 5.85
C ALA A 61 -6.34 15.16 5.20
N HIS A 62 -6.00 15.36 3.91
CA HIS A 62 -6.38 16.52 3.12
C HIS A 62 -7.02 16.11 1.80
N MET A 63 -8.22 16.63 1.54
CA MET A 63 -8.87 16.51 0.23
C MET A 63 -9.00 17.90 -0.38
N LYS A 64 -8.54 18.07 -1.63
CA LYS A 64 -8.64 19.36 -2.34
C LYS A 64 -10.09 19.87 -2.48
N ASN A 65 -11.07 18.97 -2.43
CA ASN A 65 -12.49 19.28 -2.54
C ASN A 65 -13.11 19.76 -1.23
N ASP A 66 -12.35 19.83 -0.14
CA ASP A 66 -12.82 20.32 1.15
C ASP A 66 -11.81 21.28 1.78
N GLN A 67 -11.71 22.47 1.19
CA GLN A 67 -10.85 23.56 1.70
C GLN A 67 -11.32 24.13 3.04
N ARG A 68 -12.59 23.89 3.42
CA ARG A 68 -13.15 24.33 4.71
C ARG A 68 -13.05 23.26 5.81
N GLY A 69 -12.70 22.01 5.47
CA GLY A 69 -12.61 20.89 6.41
C GLY A 69 -13.94 20.54 7.06
N ALA A 70 -15.05 20.93 6.43
CA ALA A 70 -16.39 20.81 7.02
C ALA A 70 -17.07 19.47 6.71
N ARG A 71 -16.50 18.68 5.78
CA ARG A 71 -17.08 17.39 5.41
C ARG A 71 -16.48 16.28 6.29
N PRO A 72 -17.32 15.33 6.75
CA PRO A 72 -16.80 14.12 7.37
C PRO A 72 -15.83 13.44 6.40
N ARG A 73 -14.70 12.94 6.93
CA ARG A 73 -13.69 12.25 6.12
C ARG A 73 -14.25 10.91 5.69
N ASP A 74 -14.79 10.84 4.48
CA ASP A 74 -15.24 9.58 3.90
C ASP A 74 -14.03 8.67 3.61
N PRO A 75 -13.93 7.48 4.25
CA PRO A 75 -12.86 6.55 3.99
C PRO A 75 -12.98 5.93 2.60
N ARG A 76 -11.83 5.59 2.00
CA ARG A 76 -11.80 4.74 0.81
C ARG A 76 -11.65 3.29 1.22
N HIS A 77 -12.63 2.48 0.84
CA HIS A 77 -12.64 1.06 1.18
C HIS A 77 -11.86 0.27 0.14
N VAL A 78 -10.95 -0.57 0.62
CA VAL A 78 -10.12 -1.46 -0.18
C VAL A 78 -10.32 -2.88 0.29
N TYR A 79 -10.64 -3.78 -0.64
CA TYR A 79 -10.99 -5.17 -0.34
C TYR A 79 -9.91 -6.14 -0.78
N ALA A 80 -9.87 -7.29 -0.13
CA ALA A 80 -9.02 -8.40 -0.56
C ALA A 80 -9.56 -9.00 -1.87
N ASN A 81 -8.64 -9.38 -2.77
CA ASN A 81 -8.99 -10.13 -3.97
C ASN A 81 -8.20 -11.46 -3.99
N PRO A 82 -8.80 -12.58 -3.52
CA PRO A 82 -8.14 -13.88 -3.51
C PRO A 82 -8.04 -14.52 -4.92
N LEU A 83 -8.90 -14.12 -5.87
CA LEU A 83 -8.93 -14.68 -7.22
C LEU A 83 -7.76 -14.21 -8.10
N SER A 84 -7.14 -13.09 -7.73
CA SER A 84 -6.02 -12.50 -8.47
C SER A 84 -4.99 -11.95 -7.48
N PRO A 85 -4.15 -12.82 -6.89
CA PRO A 85 -3.17 -12.41 -5.88
C PRO A 85 -2.16 -11.39 -6.44
N GLU A 86 -1.91 -11.39 -7.74
CA GLU A 86 -1.00 -10.46 -8.40
C GLU A 86 -1.40 -8.99 -8.18
N ILE A 87 -2.71 -8.69 -8.14
CA ILE A 87 -3.25 -7.33 -7.93
C ILE A 87 -3.91 -7.13 -6.56
N CYS A 88 -3.87 -8.12 -5.67
CA CYS A 88 -4.52 -8.03 -4.37
C CYS A 88 -3.87 -6.94 -3.51
N PRO A 89 -4.60 -5.88 -3.10
CA PRO A 89 -4.03 -4.75 -2.35
C PRO A 89 -3.61 -5.16 -0.94
N ILE A 90 -4.34 -6.06 -0.29
CA ILE A 90 -4.03 -6.53 1.07
C ILE A 90 -2.74 -7.36 1.06
N LEU A 91 -2.60 -8.26 0.07
CA LEU A 91 -1.37 -9.01 -0.13
C LEU A 91 -0.19 -8.07 -0.48
N ALA A 92 -0.46 -7.01 -1.24
CA ALA A 92 0.54 -6.01 -1.57
C ALA A 92 1.04 -5.25 -0.34
N LEU A 93 0.16 -4.90 0.61
CA LEU A 93 0.57 -4.27 1.87
C LEU A 93 1.29 -5.24 2.83
N GLY A 94 0.93 -6.52 2.83
CA GLY A 94 1.50 -7.52 3.73
C GLY A 94 2.98 -7.84 3.45
N LYS A 95 3.39 -7.99 2.18
CA LYS A 95 4.79 -8.27 1.82
C LYS A 95 5.81 -7.24 2.35
N PRO A 96 5.66 -5.92 2.12
CA PRO A 96 6.59 -4.93 2.65
C PRO A 96 6.56 -4.87 4.18
N PHE A 97 5.41 -5.11 4.83
CA PHE A 97 5.33 -5.18 6.30
C PHE A 97 6.22 -6.30 6.87
N ILE A 98 6.20 -7.47 6.24
CA ILE A 98 7.06 -8.60 6.59
C ILE A 98 8.53 -8.26 6.30
N VAL A 99 8.84 -7.71 5.12
CA VAL A 99 10.22 -7.34 4.75
C VAL A 99 10.81 -6.29 5.70
N LEU A 100 10.03 -5.27 6.07
CA LEU A 100 10.48 -4.22 6.99
C LEU A 100 10.68 -4.76 8.42
N SER A 101 9.81 -5.67 8.87
CA SER A 101 9.90 -6.32 10.18
C SER A 101 11.09 -7.27 10.27
N ILE A 102 11.34 -8.08 9.23
CA ILE A 102 12.49 -8.99 9.17
C ILE A 102 13.80 -8.20 9.11
N MET A 103 13.86 -7.14 8.29
CA MET A 103 15.10 -6.36 8.17
C MET A 103 15.43 -5.61 9.47
N LYS A 104 14.42 -5.08 10.18
CA LYS A 104 14.60 -4.52 11.53
C LYS A 104 14.96 -5.55 12.60
N CYS A 105 14.53 -6.80 12.43
CA CYS A 105 14.90 -7.91 13.32
C CYS A 105 16.31 -8.46 13.03
N PHE A 106 16.86 -8.22 11.83
CA PHE A 106 18.24 -8.57 11.45
C PHE A 106 19.25 -7.42 11.65
N THR A 107 18.79 -6.18 11.79
CA THR A 107 19.65 -5.02 12.12
C THR A 107 19.83 -4.66 13.62
N PRO A 108 19.49 -5.49 14.65
CA PRO A 108 19.93 -5.17 16.01
C PRO A 108 21.39 -5.56 16.29
N LEU A 109 22.13 -6.17 15.34
CA LEU A 109 23.50 -6.66 15.57
C LEU A 109 24.63 -5.88 14.87
N THR A 110 24.34 -4.90 14.00
CA THR A 110 25.37 -4.10 13.32
C THR A 110 25.60 -2.71 13.92
N PHE A 111 24.91 -2.34 15.00
CA PHE A 111 25.03 -1.02 15.65
C PHE A 111 25.78 -1.01 17.00
N ILE A 112 26.43 -2.11 17.42
CA ILE A 112 27.23 -2.17 18.66
C ILE A 112 28.75 -2.13 18.41
N LEU A 113 29.20 -2.16 17.14
CA LEU A 113 30.63 -2.02 16.79
C LEU A 113 30.83 -0.93 15.74
N GLN A 114 30.61 0.33 16.14
CA GLN A 114 31.33 1.47 15.57
C GLN A 114 31.43 2.61 16.57
#